data_AF-A0ABD5DX19-F1
#
_entry.id   AF-A0ABD5DX19-F1
#
_cell.length_a   1.000
_cell.length_b   1.000
_cell.length_c   1.000
_cell.angle_alpha   90.00
_cell.angle_beta   90.00
_cell.angle_gamma   90.00
#
_symmetry.space_group_name_H-M   'P 1'
#
loop_
_entity.id
_entity.type
_entity.pdbx_description
1 polymer ?
#
loop_
_entity_poly.entity_id
_entity_poly.type
_entity_poly.pdbx_seq_one_letter_code
_entity_poly.pdbx_strand_id
1 'polypeptide(L)' 'LVILVSGWLWRTLHQRDRHVSPFTLTLGLVFLGFSGLGISIWPHIIPPAITLWQAAAPPQSQGFMLVGALLIIPVILG' A
#
# COMPACT_ATOMS: atom_id res chain seq x y z
N LEU A 1 1.53 7.04 -14.11
CA LEU A 1 0.47 6.61 -13.18
C LEU A 1 0.29 7.57 -12.00
N VAL A 2 1.33 7.80 -11.18
CA VAL A 2 1.29 8.74 -10.04
C VAL A 2 0.86 10.16 -10.43
N ILE A 3 1.45 10.71 -11.51
CA ILE A 3 1.10 12.06 -12.01
C ILE A 3 -0.36 12.14 -12.48
N LEU A 4 -0.90 11.06 -13.05
CA LEU A 4 -2.30 11.02 -13.50
C LEU A 4 -3.27 11.01 -12.32
N VAL A 5 -2.95 10.24 -11.26
CA VAL A 5 -3.74 10.20 -10.01
C VAL A 5 -3.67 11.52 -9.25
N SER A 6 -2.48 12.14 -9.17
CA SER A 6 -2.32 13.48 -8.57
C SER A 6 -3.10 14.56 -9.35
N GLY A 7 -3.10 14.51 -10.69
CA GLY A 7 -3.88 15.43 -11.52
C GLY A 7 -5.39 15.23 -11.40
N TRP A 8 -5.84 13.98 -11.23
CA TRP A 8 -7.25 13.65 -10.96
C TRP A 8 -7.71 14.09 -9.56
N LEU A 9 -6.85 13.93 -8.54
CA LEU A 9 -7.09 14.44 -7.19
C LEU A 9 -7.27 15.96 -7.19
N TRP A 10 -6.39 16.69 -7.89
CA TRP A 10 -6.46 18.14 -8.01
C TRP A 10 -7.77 18.62 -8.65
N ARG A 11 -8.22 17.94 -9.72
CA ARG A 11 -9.52 18.24 -10.36
C ARG A 11 -10.71 17.92 -9.46
N THR A 12 -10.65 16.84 -8.69
CA THR A 12 -11.78 16.40 -7.85
C THR A 12 -11.92 17.27 -6.59
N LEU A 13 -10.82 17.77 -6.04
CA LEU A 13 -10.82 18.75 -4.93
C LEU A 13 -11.48 20.08 -5.31
N HIS A 14 -11.52 20.41 -6.60
CA HIS A 14 -12.17 21.64 -7.08
C HIS A 14 -13.70 21.50 -7.23
N GLN A 15 -14.25 20.28 -7.15
CA GLN A 15 -15.69 20.02 -7.20
C GLN A 15 -16.21 19.75 -5.78
N ARG A 16 -16.82 20.78 -5.18
CA ARG A 16 -17.21 20.87 -3.76
C ARG A 16 -18.33 19.91 -3.31
N ASP A 17 -18.99 19.20 -4.23
CA ASP A 17 -20.27 18.50 -3.98
C ASP A 17 -20.16 17.00 -3.72
N ARG A 18 -18.97 16.46 -3.46
CA ARG A 18 -18.80 15.00 -3.31
C ARG A 18 -17.98 14.66 -2.06
N HIS A 19 -18.66 14.55 -0.92
CA HIS A 19 -18.06 14.36 0.41
C HIS A 19 -17.25 13.05 0.57
N VAL A 20 -17.54 12.00 -0.20
CA VAL A 20 -16.84 10.69 -0.11
C VAL A 20 -15.59 10.63 -1.00
N SER A 21 -15.56 11.38 -2.11
CA SER A 21 -14.45 11.30 -3.08
C SER A 21 -13.07 11.77 -2.57
N PRO A 22 -12.91 12.83 -1.76
CA PRO A 22 -11.57 13.26 -1.35
C PRO A 22 -10.89 12.25 -0.41
N PHE A 23 -11.65 11.53 0.42
CA PHE A 23 -11.09 10.51 1.31
C PHE A 23 -10.55 9.30 0.54
N THR A 24 -11.36 8.72 -0.36
CA THR A 24 -10.95 7.58 -1.19
C THR A 24 -9.78 7.94 -2.11
N LEU A 25 -9.76 9.16 -2.65
CA LEU A 25 -8.65 9.60 -3.49
C LEU A 25 -7.35 9.83 -2.69
N THR A 26 -7.44 10.33 -1.45
CA THR A 26 -6.26 10.44 -0.57
C THR A 26 -5.74 9.07 -0.16
N LEU A 27 -6.63 8.12 0.16
CA LEU A 27 -6.27 6.72 0.41
C LEU A 27 -5.57 6.11 -0.81
N GLY A 28 -6.11 6.34 -2.01
CA GLY A 28 -5.49 5.93 -3.27
C GLY A 28 -4.12 6.56 -3.51
N LEU A 29 -3.95 7.85 -3.19
CA LEU A 29 -2.67 8.54 -3.32
C LEU A 29 -1.61 7.98 -2.37
N VAL A 30 -1.97 7.76 -1.10
CA VAL A 30 -1.09 7.15 -0.10
C VAL A 30 -0.70 5.74 -0.54
N PHE A 31 -1.67 4.92 -0.92
CA PHE A 31 -1.45 3.57 -1.42
C PHE A 31 -0.48 3.56 -2.61
N LEU A 32 -0.65 4.49 -3.55
CA LEU A 32 0.19 4.60 -4.73
C LEU A 32 1.60 5.09 -4.41
N GLY A 33 1.74 6.01 -3.46
CA GLY A 33 3.05 6.44 -2.94
C GLY A 33 3.82 5.31 -2.28
N PHE A 34 3.18 4.55 -1.40
CA PHE A 34 3.77 3.36 -0.77
C PHE A 34 4.12 2.27 -1.79
N SER A 35 3.26 2.02 -2.77
CA SER A 35 3.53 1.06 -3.85
C SER A 35 4.72 1.50 -4.71
N GLY A 36 4.81 2.79 -5.04
CA GLY A 36 5.95 3.35 -5.78
C GLY A 36 7.28 3.20 -5.03
N LEU A 37 7.28 3.42 -3.71
CA LEU A 37 8.45 3.16 -2.86
C LEU A 37 8.82 1.67 -2.84
N GLY A 38 7.83 0.79 -2.68
CA GLY A 38 8.04 -0.65 -2.71
C GLY A 38 8.68 -1.14 -4.02
N ILE A 39 8.18 -0.66 -5.16
CA ILE A 39 8.74 -0.99 -6.49
C ILE A 39 10.16 -0.43 -6.64
N SER A 40 10.45 0.77 -6.12
CA SER A 40 11.79 1.36 -6.21
C SER A 40 12.84 0.59 -5.41
N ILE A 41 12.44 -0.08 -4.33
CA ILE A 41 13.31 -0.84 -3.42
C ILE A 41 13.42 -2.30 -3.90
N TRP A 42 12.45 -2.80 -4.66
CA TRP A 42 12.50 -4.13 -5.22
C TRP A 42 13.71 -4.33 -6.15
N PRO A 43 14.50 -5.42 -6.05
CA PRO A 43 14.29 -6.63 -5.23
C PRO A 43 14.97 -6.63 -3.84
N HIS A 44 15.64 -5.54 -3.46
CA HIS A 44 16.45 -5.44 -2.23
C HIS A 44 15.78 -4.59 -1.17
N ILE A 45 15.30 -5.18 -0.08
CA ILE A 45 14.68 -4.42 1.01
C ILE A 45 15.66 -3.43 1.67
N ILE A 46 16.96 -3.77 1.70
CA ILE A 46 18.07 -2.91 2.13
C ILE A 46 19.24 -3.14 1.14
N PRO A 47 19.46 -2.23 0.18
CA PRO A 47 20.62 -2.31 -0.72
C PRO A 47 21.94 -2.16 0.05
N PRO A 48 23.00 -2.91 -0.26
CA PRO A 48 23.15 -3.96 -1.28
C PRO A 48 23.01 -5.40 -0.76
N ALA A 49 22.78 -5.59 0.55
CA ALA A 49 23.10 -6.86 1.22
C ALA A 49 21.92 -7.80 1.45
N ILE A 50 20.67 -7.29 1.47
CA ILE A 50 19.52 -8.10 1.87
C ILE A 50 18.40 -8.01 0.82
N THR A 51 18.18 -9.14 0.16
CA THR A 51 17.03 -9.34 -0.73
C THR A 51 15.75 -9.61 0.06
N LEU A 52 14.59 -9.36 -0.56
CA LEU A 52 13.28 -9.70 0.04
C LEU A 52 13.20 -11.14 0.53
N TRP A 53 13.84 -12.06 -0.20
CA TRP A 53 13.85 -13.49 0.12
C TRP A 53 14.75 -13.84 1.32
N GLN A 54 15.85 -13.11 1.50
CA GLN A 54 16.74 -13.30 2.64
C GLN A 54 16.18 -12.68 3.92
N ALA A 55 15.39 -11.59 3.79
CA ALA A 55 14.66 -11.01 4.90
C ALA A 55 13.38 -11.79 5.27
N ALA A 56 13.00 -12.78 4.46
CA ALA A 56 11.77 -13.53 4.65
C ALA A 56 11.86 -14.44 5.88
N ALA A 57 10.84 -14.40 6.74
CA ALA A 57 10.74 -15.32 7.88
C ALA A 57 10.61 -16.79 7.41
N PRO A 58 10.92 -17.78 8.26
CA PRO A 58 10.72 -19.19 7.93
C PRO A 58 9.27 -19.50 7.50
N PRO A 59 9.05 -20.44 6.56
CA PRO A 59 7.72 -20.72 6.00
C PRO A 59 6.64 -21.05 7.04
N GLN A 60 7.01 -21.71 8.14
CA GLN A 60 6.09 -22.05 9.24
C GLN A 60 5.60 -20.81 9.97
N SER A 61 6.50 -19.86 10.28
CA SER A 61 6.14 -18.58 10.91
C SER A 61 5.34 -17.69 9.96
N GLN A 62 5.64 -17.70 8.66
CA GLN A 62 4.84 -17.02 7.65
C GLN A 62 3.43 -17.58 7.56
N GLY A 63 3.28 -18.91 7.59
CA GLY A 63 1.98 -19.58 7.61
C GLY A 63 1.13 -19.14 8.82
N PHE A 64 1.73 -19.11 10.02
CA PHE A 64 1.05 -18.61 11.22
C PHE A 64 0.63 -17.13 11.08
N MET A 65 1.54 -16.29 10.59
CA MET A 65 1.26 -14.86 10.36
C MET A 65 0.13 -14.66 9.33
N LEU A 66 0.08 -15.46 8.27
CA LEU A 66 -0.98 -15.40 7.26
C LEU A 66 -2.34 -15.77 7.85
N VAL A 67 -2.41 -16.83 8.66
CA VAL A 67 -3.65 -17.22 9.34
C VAL A 67 -4.09 -16.13 10.32
N GLY A 68 -3.17 -15.57 11.10
CA GLY A 68 -3.45 -14.44 11.98
C GLY A 68 -3.96 -13.22 11.22
N ALA A 69 -3.31 -12.85 10.12
CA ALA A 69 -3.71 -11.72 9.27
C ALA A 69 -5.10 -11.94 8.66
N LEU A 70 -5.42 -13.17 8.22
CA LEU A 70 -6.73 -13.50 7.63
C LEU A 70 -7.87 -13.32 8.64
N LEU A 71 -7.63 -13.53 9.93
CA LEU A 71 -8.61 -13.31 10.99
C LEU A 71 -8.67 -11.85 11.44
N ILE A 72 -7.52 -11.17 11.52
CA ILE A 72 -7.43 -9.80 12.02
C ILE A 72 -7.95 -8.79 10.98
N ILE A 73 -7.63 -8.94 9.69
CA ILE A 73 -8.07 -8.02 8.62
C ILE A 73 -9.60 -7.83 8.55
N PRO A 74 -10.46 -8.87 8.62
CA PRO A 74 -11.90 -8.67 8.61
C PRO A 74 -12.42 -8.00 9.89
N VAL A 75 -11.80 -8.23 11.05
CA VAL A 75 -12.11 -7.51 12.31
C VAL A 75 -11.68 -6.04 12.23
N ILE A 76 -10.59 -5.78 11.50
CA ILE A 76 -10.20 -4.52 10.86
C ILE A 76 -11.33 -3.64 10.32
N LEU A 77 -12.04 -4.27 9.38
CA LEU A 77 -12.82 -3.62 8.33
C LEU A 77 -14.33 -3.74 8.56
N GLY A 78 -14.76 -4.72 9.37
CA GLY A 78 -16.16 -4.92 9.78
C GLY A 78 -16.51 -4.10 11.01
#